data_AF-A0A8H5AS44-F1
#
_entry.id   AF-A0A8H5AS44-F1
#
_cell.length_a   1.000
_cell.length_b   1.000
_cell.length_c   1.000
_cell.angle_alpha   90.00
_cell.angle_beta   90.00
_cell.angle_gamma   90.00
#
_symmetry.space_group_name_H-M   'P 1'
#
loop_
_entity.id
_entity.type
_entity.pdbx_description
1 polymer ?
#
loop_
_entity_poly.entity_id
_entity_poly.type
_entity_poly.pdbx_seq_one_letter_code
_entity_poly.pdbx_strand_id
1 'polypeptide(L)'
;MRDLRNKFCLIDLDLMVTMLRLGKKYDCERFKTQALEQLRLAFPNKFYQCENIWEGNSVDGATYDDFADDYEFYLLDVALELGIQTILPLAFFTCLDNCPTSQFLDGSYDAGPGRSGILPSHAREALLQAKEKIIEDISDEVYAWWKQAKPHVDCTTKKSCTDAIRKDAIRMIGAPHLRELFIPKVSIRSMKELCRTCKDHGATSTENGRRQVFDKLPSYFGLSDWADLKDFDD
;
A
#
# COMPACT_ATOMS: atom_id res chain seq x y z
N MET A 1 0.66 -2.21 15.74
CA MET A 1 1.62 -1.11 15.47
C MET A 1 3.02 -1.31 16.08
N ARG A 2 3.46 -2.56 16.32
CA ARG A 2 4.88 -2.87 16.56
C ARG A 2 5.70 -2.89 15.26
N ASP A 3 5.07 -2.80 14.09
CA ASP A 3 5.62 -3.40 12.87
C ASP A 3 6.28 -2.50 11.82
N LEU A 4 6.11 -1.18 11.85
CA LEU A 4 7.09 -0.31 11.15
C LEU A 4 8.34 -0.12 12.02
N ARG A 5 8.19 -0.02 13.35
CA ARG A 5 9.32 0.01 14.31
C ARG A 5 10.12 -1.31 14.35
N ASN A 6 9.47 -2.48 14.27
CA ASN A 6 10.17 -3.77 14.15
C ASN A 6 10.79 -4.00 12.77
N LYS A 7 10.40 -3.25 11.72
CA LYS A 7 11.05 -3.32 10.40
C LYS A 7 12.36 -2.54 10.35
N PHE A 8 12.55 -1.54 11.20
CA PHE A 8 13.83 -0.85 11.39
C PHE A 8 14.81 -1.62 12.30
N CYS A 9 14.81 -2.96 12.27
CA CYS A 9 15.65 -3.76 13.16
C CYS A 9 17.15 -3.82 12.74
N LEU A 10 17.60 -2.98 11.82
CA LEU A 10 19.04 -2.81 11.52
C LEU A 10 19.51 -1.36 11.58
N ILE A 11 18.69 -0.36 11.21
CA ILE A 11 19.03 1.07 11.25
C ILE A 11 17.74 1.89 11.51
N ASP A 12 17.80 2.80 12.48
CA ASP A 12 16.74 3.76 12.83
C ASP A 12 16.40 4.69 11.65
N LEU A 13 15.12 5.05 11.47
CA LEU A 13 14.68 5.94 10.38
C LEU A 13 15.43 7.27 10.46
N ASP A 14 15.61 7.83 11.65
CA ASP A 14 16.33 9.10 11.82
C ASP A 14 17.79 8.99 11.39
N LEU A 15 18.42 7.84 11.66
CA LEU A 15 19.77 7.56 11.18
C LEU A 15 19.80 7.46 9.64
N MET A 16 18.81 6.81 9.02
CA MET A 16 18.72 6.75 7.56
C MET A 16 18.49 8.13 6.93
N VAL A 17 17.55 8.93 7.46
CA VAL A 17 17.32 10.30 7.00
C VAL A 17 18.59 11.14 7.17
N THR A 18 19.29 11.00 8.29
CA THR A 18 20.57 11.67 8.54
C THR A 18 21.62 11.25 7.53
N MET A 19 21.78 9.94 7.27
CA MET A 19 22.71 9.41 6.28
C MET A 19 22.39 9.94 4.88
N LEU A 20 21.12 9.99 4.49
CA LEU A 20 20.70 10.52 3.19
C LEU A 20 21.00 12.02 3.07
N ARG A 21 20.62 12.82 4.07
CA ARG A 21 20.86 14.28 4.07
C ARG A 21 22.36 14.60 4.09
N LEU A 22 23.17 13.91 4.89
CA LEU A 22 24.63 14.05 4.91
C LEU A 22 25.24 13.57 3.58
N GLY A 23 24.73 12.46 3.04
CA GLY A 23 25.11 11.93 1.74
C GLY A 23 24.88 12.93 0.62
N LYS A 24 23.74 13.62 0.60
CA LYS A 24 23.41 14.70 -0.35
C LYS A 24 24.28 15.95 -0.12
N LYS A 25 24.45 16.37 1.15
CA LYS A 25 25.19 17.60 1.50
C LYS A 25 26.71 17.50 1.23
N TYR A 26 27.30 16.34 1.50
CA TYR A 26 28.75 16.12 1.39
C TYR A 26 29.14 15.20 0.23
N ASP A 27 28.20 14.91 -0.66
CA ASP A 27 28.37 13.99 -1.79
C ASP A 27 28.98 12.63 -1.41
N CYS A 28 28.52 12.08 -0.28
CA CYS A 28 28.97 10.80 0.23
C CYS A 28 28.07 9.68 -0.30
N GLU A 29 28.45 9.11 -1.45
CA GLU A 29 27.72 8.02 -2.11
C GLU A 29 27.45 6.81 -1.22
N ARG A 30 28.40 6.48 -0.33
CA ARG A 30 28.25 5.35 0.60
C ARG A 30 27.06 5.53 1.53
N PHE A 31 26.85 6.73 2.07
CA PHE A 31 25.72 6.99 2.96
C PHE A 31 24.39 7.00 2.20
N LYS A 32 24.37 7.60 0.99
CA LYS A 32 23.19 7.58 0.11
C LYS A 32 22.77 6.14 -0.20
N THR A 33 23.71 5.33 -0.70
CA THR A 33 23.46 3.95 -1.12
C THR A 33 23.00 3.09 0.06
N GLN A 34 23.71 3.12 1.18
CA GLN A 34 23.40 2.25 2.33
C GLN A 34 22.01 2.57 2.93
N ALA A 35 21.67 3.85 3.09
CA ALA A 35 20.35 4.21 3.62
C ALA A 35 19.23 3.91 2.62
N LEU A 36 19.46 4.15 1.32
CA LEU A 36 18.49 3.86 0.27
C LEU A 36 18.20 2.36 0.14
N GLU A 37 19.22 1.50 0.23
CA GLU A 37 19.05 0.05 0.23
C GLU A 37 18.11 -0.41 1.35
N GLN A 38 18.28 0.15 2.57
CA GLN A 38 17.41 -0.17 3.70
C GLN A 38 15.97 0.33 3.48
N LEU A 39 15.80 1.54 2.94
CA LEU A 39 14.48 2.05 2.60
C LEU A 39 13.79 1.17 1.54
N ARG A 40 14.51 0.70 0.52
CA ARG A 40 13.96 -0.20 -0.52
C ARG A 40 13.60 -1.60 0.01
N LEU A 41 14.20 -2.05 1.11
CA LEU A 41 13.77 -3.26 1.79
C LEU A 41 12.43 -3.07 2.51
N ALA A 42 12.19 -1.88 3.07
CA ALA A 42 10.91 -1.54 3.71
C ALA A 42 9.82 -1.16 2.70
N PHE A 43 10.21 -0.56 1.57
CA PHE A 43 9.34 -0.06 0.50
C PHE A 43 9.76 -0.65 -0.85
N PRO A 44 9.51 -1.95 -1.08
CA PRO A 44 9.90 -2.61 -2.31
C PRO A 44 9.05 -2.21 -3.52
N ASN A 45 9.60 -2.35 -4.73
CA ASN A 45 8.88 -2.09 -5.98
C ASN A 45 8.27 -3.35 -6.61
N LYS A 46 8.28 -4.49 -5.91
CA LYS A 46 7.70 -5.74 -6.38
C LYS A 46 6.50 -6.14 -5.53
N PHE A 47 5.42 -6.49 -6.20
CA PHE A 47 4.16 -6.87 -5.56
C PHE A 47 4.33 -7.93 -4.47
N TYR A 48 4.97 -9.06 -4.79
CA TYR A 48 5.14 -10.18 -3.85
C TYR A 48 5.95 -9.80 -2.58
N GLN A 49 6.87 -8.83 -2.69
CA GLN A 49 7.63 -8.35 -1.54
C GLN A 49 6.73 -7.53 -0.62
N CYS A 50 5.84 -6.72 -1.20
CA CYS A 50 4.82 -5.98 -0.46
C CYS A 50 3.86 -6.92 0.25
N GLU A 51 3.37 -7.97 -0.41
CA GLU A 51 2.48 -8.95 0.21
C GLU A 51 3.08 -9.55 1.48
N ASN A 52 4.32 -10.04 1.41
CA ASN A 52 5.02 -10.59 2.57
C ASN A 52 5.14 -9.57 3.72
N ILE A 53 5.40 -8.31 3.38
CA ILE A 53 5.55 -7.20 4.32
C ILE A 53 4.22 -6.89 5.03
N TRP A 54 3.10 -6.89 4.32
CA TRP A 54 1.78 -6.59 4.90
C TRP A 54 1.15 -7.80 5.59
N GLU A 55 1.35 -9.02 5.09
CA GLU A 55 0.90 -10.25 5.75
C GLU A 55 1.61 -10.45 7.10
N GLY A 56 2.93 -10.22 7.15
CA GLY A 56 3.69 -10.30 8.40
C GLY A 56 3.24 -9.30 9.47
N ASN A 57 2.62 -8.19 9.05
CA ASN A 57 2.11 -7.13 9.91
C ASN A 57 0.68 -7.38 10.42
N SER A 58 0.04 -8.48 10.01
CA SER A 58 -1.36 -8.79 10.35
C SER A 58 -1.54 -9.51 11.70
N VAL A 59 -0.47 -9.66 12.48
CA VAL A 59 -0.50 -10.35 13.78
C VAL A 59 -1.01 -9.42 14.88
N ASP A 60 -2.18 -9.78 15.42
CA ASP A 60 -2.84 -9.28 16.63
C ASP A 60 -3.23 -7.80 16.69
N GLY A 61 -4.52 -7.55 16.44
CA GLY A 61 -5.47 -6.93 17.41
C GLY A 61 -5.13 -5.61 18.09
N ALA A 62 -4.03 -4.94 17.74
CA ALA A 62 -3.62 -3.69 18.33
C ALA A 62 -4.51 -2.57 17.79
N THR A 63 -5.43 -2.13 18.63
CA THR A 63 -6.19 -0.89 18.47
C THR A 63 -5.22 0.25 18.20
N TYR A 64 -5.50 1.02 17.14
CA TYR A 64 -4.65 2.07 16.58
C TYR A 64 -4.50 3.33 17.46
N ASP A 65 -4.95 3.29 18.72
CA ASP A 65 -5.30 4.49 19.49
C ASP A 65 -4.18 5.12 20.34
N ASP A 66 -2.96 4.56 20.37
CA ASP A 66 -1.93 5.00 21.34
C ASP A 66 -0.58 5.46 20.76
N PHE A 67 -0.43 5.64 19.43
CA PHE A 67 0.85 6.07 18.85
C PHE A 67 0.68 7.20 17.84
N ALA A 68 0.54 8.40 18.40
CA ALA A 68 0.52 9.70 17.73
C ALA A 68 1.90 10.12 17.20
N ASP A 69 2.51 9.32 16.32
CA ASP A 69 3.70 9.76 15.61
C ASP A 69 3.41 9.68 14.10
N ASP A 70 3.25 10.85 13.46
CA ASP A 70 2.95 10.99 12.02
C ASP A 70 4.15 10.63 11.11
N TYR A 71 4.77 9.47 11.36
CA TYR A 71 5.99 9.01 10.68
C TYR A 71 5.79 8.79 9.18
N GLU A 72 4.59 8.40 8.75
CA GLU A 72 4.26 8.21 7.35
C GLU A 72 4.45 9.51 6.55
N PHE A 73 3.95 10.63 7.09
CA PHE A 73 4.12 11.93 6.47
C PHE A 73 5.56 12.43 6.55
N TYR A 74 6.25 12.21 7.67
CA TYR A 74 7.67 12.54 7.78
C TYR A 74 8.51 11.80 6.73
N LEU A 75 8.29 10.49 6.56
CA LEU A 75 8.99 9.70 5.55
C LEU A 75 8.66 10.19 4.12
N LEU A 76 7.37 10.46 3.85
CA LEU A 76 6.95 10.97 2.55
C LEU A 76 7.59 12.32 2.25
N ASP A 77 7.61 13.25 3.21
CA ASP A 77 8.24 14.56 3.09
C ASP A 77 9.74 14.43 2.79
N VAL A 78 10.44 13.57 3.54
CA VAL A 78 11.87 13.31 3.30
C VAL A 78 12.13 12.69 1.93
N ALA A 79 11.29 11.74 1.49
CA ALA A 79 11.43 11.13 0.17
C ALA A 79 11.23 12.15 -0.95
N LEU A 80 10.28 13.07 -0.80
CA LEU A 80 10.04 14.19 -1.71
C LEU A 80 11.20 15.20 -1.69
N GLU A 81 11.68 15.61 -0.51
CA GLU A 81 12.81 16.55 -0.31
C GLU A 81 14.10 16.05 -1.00
N LEU A 82 14.32 14.74 -0.94
CA LEU A 82 15.54 14.10 -1.43
C LEU A 82 15.42 13.57 -2.86
N GLY A 83 14.23 13.59 -3.46
CA GLY A 83 13.99 13.06 -4.81
C GLY A 83 14.10 11.53 -4.88
N ILE A 84 13.70 10.80 -3.84
CA ILE A 84 13.79 9.33 -3.78
C ILE A 84 12.50 8.72 -4.35
N GLN A 85 12.35 8.71 -5.68
CA GLN A 85 11.08 8.34 -6.30
C GLN A 85 10.77 6.84 -6.17
N THR A 86 11.76 5.96 -6.06
CA THR A 86 11.53 4.51 -6.08
C THR A 86 10.70 3.98 -4.91
N ILE A 87 10.65 4.74 -3.80
CA ILE A 87 9.84 4.38 -2.62
C ILE A 87 8.53 5.17 -2.55
N LEU A 88 8.38 6.26 -3.32
CA LEU A 88 7.24 7.17 -3.21
C LEU A 88 5.89 6.47 -3.35
N PRO A 89 5.64 5.58 -4.34
CA PRO A 89 4.32 5.00 -4.51
C PRO A 89 3.84 4.23 -3.26
N LEU A 90 4.74 3.51 -2.59
CA LEU A 90 4.41 2.83 -1.34
C LEU A 90 4.38 3.77 -0.14
N ALA A 91 5.23 4.80 -0.08
CA ALA A 91 5.18 5.79 0.99
C ALA A 91 3.84 6.54 0.98
N PHE A 92 3.38 6.98 -0.20
CA PHE A 92 2.05 7.54 -0.40
C PHE A 92 0.95 6.55 -0.02
N PHE A 93 1.02 5.30 -0.49
CA PHE A 93 0.02 4.29 -0.13
C PHE A 93 -0.03 4.04 1.39
N THR A 94 1.12 4.03 2.06
CA THR A 94 1.18 3.85 3.53
C THR A 94 0.50 5.00 4.25
N CYS A 95 0.66 6.24 3.78
CA CYS A 95 -0.12 7.38 4.27
C CYS A 95 -1.63 7.16 4.06
N LEU A 96 -2.05 6.65 2.90
CA LEU A 96 -3.47 6.39 2.63
C LEU A 96 -4.07 5.30 3.54
N ASP A 97 -3.28 4.29 3.90
CA ASP A 97 -3.72 3.16 4.73
C ASP A 97 -3.71 3.48 6.24
N ASN A 98 -2.76 4.31 6.69
CA ASN A 98 -2.56 4.57 8.12
C ASN A 98 -3.10 5.92 8.60
N CYS A 99 -3.25 6.91 7.71
CA CYS A 99 -3.66 8.26 8.11
C CYS A 99 -5.14 8.53 7.75
N PRO A 100 -5.89 9.23 8.62
CA PRO A 100 -7.25 9.66 8.32
C PRO A 100 -7.27 10.72 7.20
N THR A 101 -8.32 10.72 6.37
CA THR A 101 -8.46 11.67 5.25
C THR A 101 -8.40 13.13 5.70
N SER A 102 -8.88 13.44 6.90
CA SER A 102 -8.83 14.79 7.48
C SER A 102 -7.41 15.33 7.62
N GLN A 103 -6.44 14.46 7.90
CA GLN A 103 -5.04 14.85 8.00
C GLN A 103 -4.44 15.23 6.64
N PHE A 104 -4.97 14.74 5.51
CA PHE A 104 -4.45 15.12 4.18
C PHE A 104 -4.75 16.58 3.82
N LEU A 105 -5.85 17.13 4.36
CA LEU A 105 -6.26 18.52 4.08
C LEU A 105 -5.33 19.51 4.76
N ASP A 106 -5.04 19.28 6.03
CA ASP A 106 -4.09 20.09 6.79
C ASP A 106 -2.66 19.78 6.34
N GLY A 107 -2.35 18.49 6.25
CA GLY A 107 -1.04 17.95 5.91
C GLY A 107 0.06 18.30 6.91
N SER A 108 -0.31 18.90 8.04
CA SER A 108 0.61 19.03 9.16
C SER A 108 0.87 17.67 9.78
N TYR A 109 2.07 17.52 10.29
CA TYR A 109 2.49 16.31 10.97
C TYR A 109 3.43 16.66 12.10
N ASP A 110 3.36 15.90 13.19
CA ASP A 110 4.32 15.95 14.29
C ASP A 110 4.80 14.54 14.61
N ALA A 111 5.93 14.16 14.02
CA ALA A 111 6.59 12.89 14.32
C ALA A 111 7.60 13.04 15.47
N GLY A 112 7.57 14.11 16.27
CA GLY A 112 8.46 14.33 17.42
C GLY A 112 9.56 15.38 17.19
N PRO A 113 10.55 15.50 18.10
CA PRO A 113 11.49 16.63 18.11
C PRO A 113 12.24 16.83 16.78
N GLY A 114 11.97 17.94 16.10
CA GLY A 114 12.59 18.26 14.81
C GLY A 114 12.03 17.47 13.62
N ARG A 115 10.92 16.76 13.81
CA ARG A 115 10.25 15.92 12.81
C ARG A 115 8.79 16.36 12.60
N SER A 116 8.58 17.67 12.64
CA SER A 116 7.27 18.28 12.41
C SER A 116 7.35 19.15 11.16
N GLY A 117 6.27 19.17 10.38
CA GLY A 117 6.26 19.84 9.09
C GLY A 117 4.88 19.93 8.49
N ILE A 118 4.83 20.37 7.24
CA ILE A 118 3.61 20.41 6.43
C ILE A 118 3.94 19.81 5.08
N LEU A 119 3.21 18.77 4.69
CA LEU A 119 3.37 18.17 3.38
C LEU A 119 3.13 19.21 2.26
N PRO A 120 3.93 19.16 1.18
CA PRO A 120 3.71 20.00 0.01
C PRO A 120 2.28 19.89 -0.54
N SER A 121 1.72 20.98 -1.08
CA SER A 121 0.36 20.98 -1.65
C SER A 121 0.14 19.89 -2.69
N HIS A 122 1.09 19.71 -3.61
CA HIS A 122 1.00 18.69 -4.65
C HIS A 122 0.93 17.27 -4.08
N ALA A 123 1.62 16.98 -2.97
CA ALA A 123 1.59 15.67 -2.32
C ALA A 123 0.24 15.42 -1.64
N ARG A 124 -0.33 16.45 -1.00
CA ARG A 124 -1.67 16.40 -0.39
C ARG A 124 -2.76 16.17 -1.43
N GLU A 125 -2.68 16.90 -2.54
CA GLU A 125 -3.59 16.74 -3.68
C GLU A 125 -3.49 15.33 -4.29
N ALA A 126 -2.26 14.82 -4.45
CA ALA A 126 -2.02 13.46 -4.93
C ALA A 126 -2.64 12.40 -4.01
N LEU A 127 -2.49 12.52 -2.68
CA LEU A 127 -3.12 11.62 -1.71
C LEU A 127 -4.65 11.60 -1.84
N LEU A 128 -5.28 12.78 -1.90
CA LEU A 128 -6.74 12.90 -2.01
C LEU A 128 -7.27 12.27 -3.30
N GLN A 129 -6.64 12.59 -4.43
CA GLN A 129 -7.05 12.06 -5.74
C GLN A 129 -6.79 10.56 -5.87
N ALA A 130 -5.63 10.09 -5.38
CA ALA A 130 -5.27 8.68 -5.44
C ALA A 130 -6.21 7.81 -4.60
N LYS A 131 -6.67 8.29 -3.44
CA LYS A 131 -7.55 7.52 -2.57
C LYS A 131 -8.83 7.09 -3.28
N GLU A 132 -9.48 8.01 -3.97
CA GLU A 132 -10.71 7.73 -4.73
C GLU A 132 -10.44 6.76 -5.88
N LYS A 133 -9.43 7.05 -6.70
CA LYS A 133 -9.07 6.23 -7.87
C LYS A 133 -8.65 4.80 -7.50
N ILE A 134 -7.85 4.64 -6.44
CA ILE A 134 -7.42 3.30 -5.99
C ILE A 134 -8.64 2.51 -5.49
N ILE A 135 -9.56 3.14 -4.77
CA ILE A 135 -10.77 2.48 -4.29
C ILE A 135 -11.66 2.05 -5.48
N GLU A 136 -11.80 2.90 -6.48
CA GLU A 136 -12.52 2.59 -7.72
C GLU A 136 -11.87 1.40 -8.46
N ASP A 137 -10.56 1.44 -8.69
CA ASP A 137 -9.82 0.38 -9.37
C ASP A 137 -9.79 -0.93 -8.55
N ILE A 138 -9.74 -0.88 -7.21
CA ILE A 138 -9.94 -2.07 -6.38
C ILE A 138 -11.34 -2.66 -6.63
N SER A 139 -12.36 -1.81 -6.65
CA SER A 139 -13.72 -2.23 -6.93
C SER A 139 -13.83 -2.88 -8.31
N ASP A 140 -13.24 -2.27 -9.34
CA ASP A 140 -13.40 -2.71 -10.73
C ASP A 140 -12.51 -3.88 -11.10
N GLU A 141 -11.25 -3.91 -10.64
CA GLU A 141 -10.25 -4.91 -11.02
C GLU A 141 -10.21 -6.07 -10.01
N VAL A 142 -10.04 -5.77 -8.71
CA VAL A 142 -9.91 -6.80 -7.67
C VAL A 142 -11.24 -7.52 -7.45
N TYR A 143 -12.35 -6.80 -7.52
CA TYR A 143 -13.70 -7.36 -7.37
C TYR A 143 -14.44 -7.62 -8.67
N ALA A 144 -13.77 -7.55 -9.82
CA ALA A 144 -14.37 -7.80 -11.15
C ALA A 144 -15.22 -9.08 -11.18
N TRP A 145 -14.65 -10.20 -10.70
CA TRP A 145 -15.33 -11.49 -10.73
C TRP A 145 -16.55 -11.54 -9.80
N TRP A 146 -16.44 -10.93 -8.61
CA TRP A 146 -17.54 -10.87 -7.65
C TRP A 146 -18.69 -10.00 -8.17
N LYS A 147 -18.38 -8.89 -8.86
CA LYS A 147 -19.37 -8.03 -9.53
C LYS A 147 -20.16 -8.75 -10.61
N GLN A 148 -19.50 -9.64 -11.37
CA GLN A 148 -20.18 -10.43 -12.39
C GLN A 148 -21.20 -11.42 -11.81
N ALA A 149 -21.03 -11.80 -10.54
CA ALA A 149 -21.93 -12.71 -9.82
C ALA A 149 -22.23 -14.03 -10.58
N LYS A 150 -21.23 -14.53 -11.32
CA LYS A 150 -21.34 -15.71 -12.18
C LYS A 150 -20.28 -16.76 -11.82
N PRO A 151 -20.67 -18.03 -11.67
CA PRO A 151 -19.70 -19.11 -11.47
C PRO A 151 -18.89 -19.35 -12.74
N HIS A 152 -17.73 -20.00 -12.59
CA HIS A 152 -16.91 -20.45 -13.72
C HIS A 152 -17.69 -21.38 -14.65
N VAL A 153 -17.31 -21.44 -15.94
CA VAL A 153 -17.97 -22.29 -16.94
C VAL A 153 -17.99 -23.77 -16.53
N ASP A 154 -16.88 -24.24 -15.94
CA ASP A 154 -16.69 -25.61 -15.45
C ASP A 154 -17.15 -25.82 -13.99
N CYS A 155 -18.11 -25.01 -13.53
CA CYS A 155 -18.67 -25.14 -12.18
C CYS A 155 -19.52 -26.41 -12.04
N THR A 156 -19.18 -27.25 -11.05
CA THR A 156 -19.90 -28.49 -10.73
C THR A 156 -21.21 -28.26 -9.95
N THR A 157 -21.35 -27.14 -9.24
CA THR A 157 -22.52 -26.82 -8.40
C THR A 157 -23.08 -25.43 -8.68
N LYS A 158 -23.45 -25.18 -9.95
CA LYS A 158 -23.82 -23.84 -10.47
C LYS A 158 -24.75 -23.03 -9.57
N LYS A 159 -25.86 -23.62 -9.09
CA LYS A 159 -26.83 -22.92 -8.22
C LYS A 159 -26.20 -22.50 -6.89
N SER A 160 -25.62 -23.46 -6.17
CA SER A 160 -24.95 -23.21 -4.88
C SER A 160 -23.82 -22.18 -5.01
N CYS A 161 -22.98 -22.30 -6.03
CA CYS A 161 -21.90 -21.34 -6.26
C CYS A 161 -22.43 -19.94 -6.61
N THR A 162 -23.48 -19.85 -7.43
CA THR A 162 -24.08 -18.55 -7.77
C THR A 162 -24.62 -17.84 -6.54
N ASP A 163 -25.33 -18.58 -5.68
CA ASP A 163 -25.91 -18.04 -4.44
C ASP A 163 -24.81 -17.59 -3.47
N ALA A 164 -23.75 -18.39 -3.32
CA ALA A 164 -22.58 -18.05 -2.52
C ALA A 164 -21.83 -16.83 -3.05
N ILE A 165 -21.55 -16.76 -4.35
CA ILE A 165 -20.87 -15.61 -4.98
C ILE A 165 -21.69 -14.34 -4.76
N ARG A 166 -23.00 -14.37 -4.95
CA ARG A 166 -23.87 -13.20 -4.73
C ARG A 166 -23.85 -12.73 -3.28
N LYS A 167 -23.94 -13.66 -2.34
CA LYS A 167 -23.90 -13.38 -0.90
C LYS A 167 -22.58 -12.73 -0.50
N ASP A 168 -21.46 -13.21 -1.04
CA ASP A 168 -20.14 -12.65 -0.76
C ASP A 168 -19.91 -11.32 -1.50
N ALA A 169 -20.38 -11.19 -2.75
CA ALA A 169 -20.27 -9.95 -3.53
C ALA A 169 -20.88 -8.75 -2.77
N ILE A 170 -22.05 -8.92 -2.15
CA ILE A 170 -22.67 -7.87 -1.33
C ILE A 170 -21.75 -7.43 -0.18
N ARG A 171 -21.05 -8.36 0.46
CA ARG A 171 -20.15 -8.06 1.59
C ARG A 171 -18.87 -7.36 1.15
N MET A 172 -18.34 -7.73 0.00
CA MET A 172 -17.04 -7.26 -0.49
C MET A 172 -17.15 -5.93 -1.23
N ILE A 173 -18.19 -5.75 -2.05
CA ILE A 173 -18.38 -4.54 -2.86
C ILE A 173 -18.87 -3.36 -2.02
N GLY A 174 -19.56 -3.60 -0.91
CA GLY A 174 -20.18 -2.55 -0.11
C GLY A 174 -19.19 -1.59 0.58
N ALA A 175 -17.93 -2.00 0.76
CA ALA A 175 -16.90 -1.17 1.39
C ALA A 175 -15.48 -1.67 1.02
N PRO A 176 -15.04 -1.44 -0.23
CA PRO A 176 -13.65 -1.71 -0.63
C PRO A 176 -12.68 -0.97 0.31
N HIS A 177 -11.60 -1.65 0.68
CA HIS A 177 -10.61 -1.12 1.61
C HIS A 177 -9.23 -1.19 0.99
N LEU A 178 -8.41 -0.14 1.15
CA LEU A 178 -7.07 -0.05 0.55
C LEU A 178 -6.19 -1.27 0.86
N ARG A 179 -6.22 -1.75 2.11
CA ARG A 179 -5.55 -3.00 2.55
C ARG A 179 -5.81 -4.22 1.67
N GLU A 180 -6.92 -4.28 0.96
CA GLU A 180 -7.24 -5.41 0.08
C GLU A 180 -6.28 -5.53 -1.10
N LEU A 181 -5.53 -4.46 -1.40
CA LEU A 181 -4.42 -4.50 -2.35
C LEU A 181 -3.31 -5.47 -1.91
N PHE A 182 -3.00 -5.54 -0.61
CA PHE A 182 -1.87 -6.33 -0.08
C PHE A 182 -2.27 -7.49 0.83
N ILE A 183 -3.47 -7.46 1.41
CA ILE A 183 -4.00 -8.49 2.29
C ILE A 183 -5.39 -8.88 1.77
N PRO A 184 -5.53 -10.01 1.07
CA PRO A 184 -6.82 -10.40 0.53
C PRO A 184 -7.80 -10.70 1.66
N LYS A 185 -8.82 -9.84 1.82
CA LYS A 185 -9.97 -10.10 2.72
C LYS A 185 -10.75 -11.35 2.33
N VAL A 186 -10.60 -11.82 1.09
CA VAL A 186 -11.13 -13.11 0.64
C VAL A 186 -10.33 -14.23 1.33
N SER A 187 -10.40 -14.29 2.66
CA SER A 187 -9.90 -15.41 3.41
C SER A 187 -10.64 -16.65 2.89
N ILE A 188 -9.91 -17.74 2.81
CA ILE A 188 -10.40 -19.08 2.45
C ILE A 188 -11.71 -19.47 3.18
N ARG A 189 -12.06 -18.79 4.29
CA ARG A 189 -13.31 -18.97 5.03
C ARG A 189 -14.56 -18.53 4.27
N SER A 190 -14.51 -17.48 3.45
CA SER A 190 -15.67 -17.01 2.67
C SER A 190 -16.01 -17.98 1.53
N MET A 191 -14.98 -18.65 0.97
CA MET A 191 -15.12 -19.53 -0.19
C MET A 191 -15.53 -20.98 0.14
N LYS A 192 -16.05 -21.27 1.34
CA LYS A 192 -16.41 -22.64 1.76
C LYS A 192 -17.59 -23.22 0.97
N GLU A 193 -18.50 -22.37 0.52
CA GLU A 193 -19.73 -22.77 -0.21
C GLU A 193 -19.48 -22.90 -1.73
N LEU A 194 -18.28 -22.55 -2.20
CA LEU A 194 -17.89 -22.64 -3.61
C LEU A 194 -17.31 -24.02 -3.94
N CYS A 195 -17.58 -24.51 -5.15
CA CYS A 195 -16.84 -25.63 -5.69
C CYS A 195 -15.38 -25.23 -5.93
N ARG A 196 -14.49 -26.23 -6.00
CA ARG A 196 -13.05 -26.02 -6.21
C ARG A 196 -12.74 -25.13 -7.41
N THR A 197 -13.36 -25.39 -8.56
CA THR A 197 -13.15 -24.60 -9.78
C THR A 197 -13.47 -23.12 -9.59
N CYS A 198 -14.62 -22.79 -9.00
CA CYS A 198 -15.00 -21.40 -8.75
C CYS A 198 -14.08 -20.74 -7.73
N LYS A 199 -13.65 -21.49 -6.71
CA LYS A 199 -12.70 -21.01 -5.71
C LYS A 199 -11.34 -20.66 -6.32
N ASP A 200 -10.79 -21.55 -7.14
CA ASP A 200 -9.49 -21.37 -7.79
C ASP A 200 -9.55 -20.21 -8.80
N HIS A 201 -10.64 -20.13 -9.58
CA HIS A 201 -10.87 -19.02 -10.51
C HIS A 201 -11.01 -17.68 -9.78
N GLY A 202 -11.79 -17.63 -8.70
CA GLY A 202 -11.98 -16.42 -7.91
C GLY A 202 -10.70 -15.92 -7.26
N ALA A 203 -9.90 -16.82 -6.69
CA ALA A 203 -8.59 -16.51 -6.14
C ALA A 203 -7.66 -15.94 -7.23
N THR A 204 -7.59 -16.61 -8.38
CA THR A 204 -6.77 -16.17 -9.52
C THR A 204 -7.21 -14.80 -10.05
N SER A 205 -8.52 -14.57 -10.20
CA SER A 205 -9.05 -13.29 -10.66
C SER A 205 -8.77 -12.16 -9.68
N THR A 206 -8.94 -12.40 -8.38
CA THR A 206 -8.67 -11.41 -7.33
C THR A 206 -7.19 -11.04 -7.32
N GLU A 207 -6.31 -12.04 -7.41
CA GLU A 207 -4.86 -11.86 -7.43
C GLU A 207 -4.39 -11.08 -8.67
N ASN A 208 -4.93 -11.41 -9.85
CA ASN A 208 -4.65 -10.67 -11.07
C ASN A 208 -5.12 -9.22 -10.97
N GLY A 209 -6.30 -8.97 -10.41
CA GLY A 209 -6.80 -7.61 -10.18
C GLY A 209 -5.88 -6.82 -9.24
N ARG A 210 -5.42 -7.43 -8.14
CA ARG A 210 -4.49 -6.77 -7.19
C ARG A 210 -3.17 -6.40 -7.85
N ARG A 211 -2.61 -7.28 -8.69
CA ARG A 211 -1.41 -6.99 -9.46
C ARG A 211 -1.61 -5.82 -10.42
N GLN A 212 -2.75 -5.78 -11.12
CA GLN A 212 -3.04 -4.65 -12.01
C GLN A 212 -3.13 -3.32 -11.27
N VAL A 213 -3.81 -3.29 -10.12
CA VAL A 213 -3.89 -2.07 -9.29
C VAL A 213 -2.51 -1.68 -8.74
N PHE A 214 -1.69 -2.66 -8.34
CA PHE A 214 -0.33 -2.39 -7.89
C PHE A 214 0.58 -1.85 -9.00
N ASP A 215 0.47 -2.38 -10.21
CA ASP A 215 1.26 -1.92 -11.35
C ASP A 215 0.91 -0.47 -11.71
N LYS A 216 -0.36 -0.08 -11.55
CA LYS A 216 -0.84 1.31 -11.71
C LYS A 216 -0.50 2.22 -10.52
N LEU A 217 0.00 1.68 -9.40
CA LEU A 217 0.16 2.42 -8.14
C LEU A 217 0.91 3.76 -8.29
N PRO A 218 2.07 3.83 -8.98
CA PRO A 218 2.78 5.10 -9.17
C PRO A 218 1.93 6.16 -9.89
N SER A 219 1.15 5.74 -10.89
CA SER A 219 0.36 6.64 -11.73
C SER A 219 -0.77 7.34 -10.97
N TYR A 220 -1.33 6.73 -9.91
CA TYR A 220 -2.32 7.39 -9.07
C TYR A 220 -1.77 8.63 -8.37
N PHE A 221 -0.45 8.68 -8.14
CA PHE A 221 0.26 9.80 -7.52
C PHE A 221 0.95 10.73 -8.53
N GLY A 222 0.69 10.54 -9.83
CA GLY A 222 1.31 11.33 -10.90
C GLY A 222 2.79 11.00 -11.13
N LEU A 223 3.25 9.82 -10.70
CA LEU A 223 4.62 9.35 -10.90
C LEU A 223 4.73 8.51 -12.19
N SER A 224 5.96 8.32 -12.67
CA SER A 224 6.25 7.41 -13.78
C SER A 224 6.07 5.94 -13.36
N ASP A 225 6.01 5.04 -14.34
CA ASP A 225 5.93 3.60 -14.08
C ASP A 225 7.10 3.11 -13.21
N TRP A 226 6.90 2.00 -12.49
CA TRP A 226 7.88 1.43 -11.56
C TRP A 226 9.30 1.27 -12.12
N ALA A 227 9.42 1.00 -13.43
CA ALA A 227 10.70 0.81 -14.11
C ALA A 227 11.45 2.12 -14.38
N ASP A 228 10.74 3.24 -14.42
CA ASP A 228 11.25 4.55 -14.79
C ASP A 228 11.48 5.48 -13.58
N LEU A 229 11.05 5.06 -12.38
CA LEU A 229 11.33 5.78 -11.13
C LEU A 229 12.84 5.85 -10.87
N LYS A 230 13.32 7.04 -10.53
CA LYS A 230 14.74 7.31 -10.25
C LYS A 230 14.90 7.93 -8.87
N ASP A 231 16.04 7.68 -8.25
CA ASP A 231 16.37 8.29 -6.96
C ASP A 231 17.48 9.30 -7.12
N PHE A 232 17.35 10.38 -6.37
CA PHE A 232 18.19 11.57 -6.43
C PHE A 232 18.02 12.26 -7.79
N ASP A 233 17.55 13.51 -7.76
CA ASP A 233 17.53 14.33 -8.97
C ASP A 233 18.99 14.68 -9.34
N ASP A 234 19.39 14.36 -10.56
CA ASP A 234 20.57 14.94 -11.22
C ASP A 234 20.23 16.32 -11.81
#